data_AF-A0A4Q2Y253-F1
#
_entry.id   AF-A0A4Q2Y253-F1
#
_cell.length_a   1.000
_cell.length_b   1.000
_cell.length_c   1.000
_cell.angle_alpha   90.00
_cell.angle_beta   90.00
_cell.angle_gamma   90.00
#
_symmetry.space_group_name_H-M   'P 1'
#
loop_
_entity.id
_entity.type
_entity.pdbx_description
1 polymer ?
#
loop_
_entity_poly.entity_id
_entity_poly.type
_entity_poly.pdbx_seq_one_letter_code
_entity_poly.pdbx_strand_id
1 'polypeptide(L)'
;WQDAMAGEYPTMSEMAMAMLESIEYLPWLRRACKDEEEAMKRDNGVRELLESIRLRPVRDETELIDFLGTVCLDDERDSGKDELEKQQGVTLITLHASKGLEFPHVYLPGLEEGILPHKRSIEEGTLPEERRLLYVGITRARERLTLTWCAARTKWGDRLPSQGSSFLRELDPQCVQRTTWNEIRNRPVSLDEAKSRFSAMRQMLGG
;
A
#
# COMPACT_ATOMS: atom_id res chain seq x y z
N TRP A 1 7.56 39.60 -15.07
CA TRP A 1 6.90 38.48 -14.38
C TRP A 1 7.45 38.32 -12.96
N GLN A 2 8.74 38.05 -12.77
CA GLN A 2 9.36 37.98 -11.43
C GLN A 2 9.32 39.33 -10.67
N ASP A 3 9.73 40.43 -11.30
CA ASP A 3 9.76 41.76 -10.64
C ASP A 3 8.39 42.38 -10.34
N ALA A 4 7.32 41.93 -11.01
CA ALA A 4 5.97 42.44 -10.80
C ALA A 4 5.24 41.74 -9.65
N MET A 5 5.63 40.50 -9.33
CA MET A 5 4.97 39.67 -8.31
C MET A 5 5.66 39.78 -6.93
N ALA A 6 6.98 40.02 -6.91
CA ALA A 6 7.74 40.17 -5.67
C ALA A 6 7.36 41.41 -4.83
N GLY A 7 6.68 42.39 -5.43
CA GLY A 7 6.22 43.60 -4.74
C GLY A 7 4.79 43.53 -4.18
N GLU A 8 3.95 42.60 -4.66
CA GLU A 8 2.53 42.50 -4.28
C GLU A 8 2.22 41.36 -3.30
N TYR A 9 3.03 40.30 -3.27
CA TYR A 9 2.81 39.12 -2.42
C TYR A 9 4.01 38.86 -1.51
N PRO A 10 3.90 39.10 -0.19
CA PRO A 10 5.03 38.98 0.72
C PRO A 10 5.51 37.54 0.99
N THR A 11 4.73 36.51 0.62
CA THR A 11 5.09 35.10 0.80
C THR A 11 4.79 34.22 -0.41
N MET A 12 5.54 33.13 -0.55
CA MET A 12 5.31 32.10 -1.58
C MET A 12 3.95 31.41 -1.46
N SER A 13 3.41 31.29 -0.24
CA SER A 13 2.06 30.75 -0.02
C SER A 13 0.99 31.66 -0.62
N GLU A 14 1.15 32.99 -0.50
CA GLU A 14 0.25 33.97 -1.12
C GLU A 14 0.41 34.00 -2.64
N MET A 15 1.64 33.87 -3.16
CA MET A 15 1.87 33.72 -4.60
C MET A 15 1.22 32.45 -5.17
N ALA A 16 1.34 31.32 -4.48
CA ALA A 16 0.70 30.06 -4.88
C ALA A 16 -0.83 30.17 -4.84
N MET A 17 -1.39 30.81 -3.81
CA MET A 17 -2.82 31.10 -3.74
C MET A 17 -3.28 32.01 -4.89
N ALA A 18 -2.59 33.11 -5.13
CA ALA A 18 -2.90 34.04 -6.21
C ALA A 18 -2.83 33.36 -7.58
N MET A 19 -1.85 32.46 -7.79
CA MET A 19 -1.77 31.63 -8.99
C MET A 19 -3.01 30.72 -9.11
N LEU A 20 -3.35 29.96 -8.06
CA LEU A 20 -4.50 29.05 -8.06
C LEU A 20 -5.83 29.77 -8.30
N GLU A 21 -5.98 30.98 -7.75
CA GLU A 21 -7.13 31.84 -8.00
C GLU A 21 -7.14 32.35 -9.44
N SER A 22 -6.00 32.84 -9.96
CA SER A 22 -5.90 33.41 -11.31
C SER A 22 -6.19 32.41 -12.42
N ILE A 23 -5.89 31.13 -12.20
CA ILE A 23 -6.17 30.04 -13.16
C ILE A 23 -7.50 29.33 -12.89
N GLU A 24 -8.28 29.82 -11.92
CA GLU A 24 -9.54 29.22 -11.47
C GLU A 24 -9.40 27.72 -11.15
N TYR A 25 -8.30 27.32 -10.50
CA TYR A 25 -7.98 25.92 -10.28
C TYR A 25 -9.01 25.23 -9.38
N LEU A 26 -9.39 25.83 -8.25
CA LEU A 26 -10.35 25.24 -7.31
C LEU A 26 -11.76 25.07 -7.94
N PRO A 27 -12.32 26.07 -8.66
CA PRO A 27 -13.52 25.87 -9.46
C PRO A 27 -13.40 24.78 -10.54
N TRP A 28 -12.26 24.68 -11.22
CA TRP A 28 -12.00 23.61 -12.19
C TRP A 28 -11.94 22.23 -11.51
N LEU A 29 -11.21 22.12 -10.40
CA LEU A 29 -11.01 20.89 -9.63
C LEU A 29 -12.34 20.29 -9.21
N ARG A 30 -13.25 21.10 -8.66
CA ARG A 30 -14.59 20.67 -8.26
C ARG A 30 -15.42 20.15 -9.43
N ARG A 31 -15.34 20.80 -10.60
CA ARG A 31 -16.04 20.35 -11.82
C ARG A 31 -15.45 19.07 -12.42
N ALA A 32 -14.15 18.82 -12.21
CA ALA A 32 -13.45 17.65 -12.75
C ALA A 32 -13.60 16.38 -11.90
N CYS A 33 -14.06 16.50 -10.65
CA CYS A 33 -14.28 15.37 -9.74
C CYS A 33 -15.63 14.69 -10.03
N LYS A 34 -15.72 13.39 -9.73
CA LYS A 34 -16.93 12.60 -10.00
C LYS A 34 -18.03 12.83 -8.96
N ASP A 35 -17.63 13.09 -7.72
CA ASP A 35 -18.50 13.31 -6.58
C ASP A 35 -17.90 14.34 -5.61
N GLU A 36 -18.74 14.82 -4.68
CA GLU A 36 -18.38 15.84 -3.70
C GLU A 36 -17.32 15.33 -2.70
N GLU A 37 -17.27 14.03 -2.43
CA GLU A 37 -16.30 13.44 -1.52
C GLU A 37 -14.88 13.46 -2.11
N GLU A 38 -14.75 13.13 -3.39
CA GLU A 38 -13.49 13.26 -4.15
C GLU A 38 -13.07 14.72 -4.26
N ALA A 39 -14.01 15.63 -4.50
CA ALA A 39 -13.74 17.07 -4.54
C ALA A 39 -13.21 17.59 -3.19
N MET A 40 -13.84 17.20 -2.07
CA MET A 40 -13.36 17.57 -0.73
C MET A 40 -11.96 17.01 -0.43
N LYS A 41 -11.68 15.76 -0.79
CA LYS A 41 -10.34 15.16 -0.60
C LYS A 41 -9.27 15.92 -1.37
N ARG A 42 -9.54 16.30 -2.62
CA ARG A 42 -8.57 17.07 -3.42
C ARG A 42 -8.46 18.53 -2.96
N ASP A 43 -9.55 19.18 -2.55
CA ASP A 43 -9.53 20.53 -1.96
C ASP A 43 -8.67 20.54 -0.68
N ASN A 44 -8.82 19.53 0.18
CA ASN A 44 -7.98 19.36 1.37
C ASN A 44 -6.50 19.15 1.02
N GLY A 45 -6.17 18.30 0.03
CA GLY A 45 -4.78 18.11 -0.39
C GLY A 45 -4.13 19.39 -0.91
N VAL A 46 -4.88 20.22 -1.65
CA VAL A 46 -4.39 21.54 -2.10
C VAL A 46 -4.16 22.47 -0.89
N ARG A 47 -5.07 22.47 0.10
CA ARG A 47 -4.91 23.27 1.33
C ARG A 47 -3.71 22.82 2.17
N GLU A 48 -3.50 21.53 2.31
CA GLU A 48 -2.36 20.96 3.03
C GLU A 48 -1.04 21.35 2.37
N LEU A 49 -0.97 21.33 1.03
CA LEU A 49 0.18 21.82 0.28
C LEU A 49 0.43 23.32 0.52
N LEU A 50 -0.62 24.13 0.54
CA LEU A 50 -0.50 25.57 0.79
C LEU A 50 -0.06 25.88 2.23
N GLU A 51 -0.53 25.10 3.19
CA GLU A 51 -0.09 25.19 4.59
C GLU A 51 1.35 24.71 4.77
N SER A 52 1.80 23.66 4.07
CA SER A 52 3.20 23.21 4.14
C SER A 52 4.16 24.26 3.55
N ILE A 53 3.77 24.94 2.47
CA ILE A 53 4.50 26.10 1.91
C ILE A 53 4.51 27.26 2.92
N ARG A 54 3.39 27.51 3.61
CA ARG A 54 3.29 28.59 4.61
C ARG A 54 4.19 28.34 5.83
N LEU A 55 4.25 27.10 6.32
CA LEU A 55 5.06 26.71 7.48
C LEU A 55 6.56 26.73 7.18
N ARG A 56 6.95 26.64 5.91
CA ARG A 56 8.34 26.72 5.46
C ARG A 56 8.57 28.02 4.70
N PRO A 57 8.99 29.12 5.37
CA PRO A 57 9.21 30.39 4.69
C PRO A 57 10.36 30.25 3.68
N VAL A 58 10.00 30.16 2.40
CA VAL A 58 10.91 30.16 1.25
C VAL A 58 11.33 31.60 0.97
N ARG A 59 12.62 31.88 1.07
CA ARG A 59 13.23 33.21 0.94
C ARG A 59 13.95 33.41 -0.39
N ASP A 60 14.34 32.32 -1.07
CA ASP A 60 15.00 32.35 -2.37
C ASP A 60 14.61 31.17 -3.29
N GLU A 61 15.03 31.23 -4.56
CA GLU A 61 14.73 30.21 -5.58
C GLU A 61 15.31 28.83 -5.23
N THR A 62 16.44 28.77 -4.54
CA THR A 62 17.07 27.52 -4.09
C THR A 62 16.22 26.81 -3.04
N GLU A 63 15.65 27.55 -2.09
CA GLU A 63 14.76 26.98 -1.06
C GLU A 63 13.43 26.46 -1.64
N LEU A 64 12.95 27.04 -2.76
CA LEU A 64 11.77 26.54 -3.48
C LEU A 64 12.06 25.22 -4.20
N ILE A 65 13.20 25.14 -4.89
CA ILE A 65 13.63 23.92 -5.58
C ILE A 65 13.83 22.80 -4.56
N ASP A 66 14.43 23.10 -3.42
CA ASP A 66 14.61 22.15 -2.32
C ASP A 66 13.27 21.73 -1.69
N PHE A 67 12.33 22.67 -1.53
CA PHE A 67 10.98 22.34 -1.06
C PHE A 67 10.25 21.40 -2.04
N LEU A 68 10.22 21.74 -3.33
CA LEU A 68 9.61 20.89 -4.36
C LEU A 68 10.30 19.53 -4.45
N GLY A 69 11.63 19.50 -4.29
CA GLY A 69 12.39 18.26 -4.18
C GLY A 69 11.97 17.41 -2.99
N THR A 70 11.76 18.04 -1.83
CA THR A 70 11.31 17.35 -0.60
C THR A 70 9.90 16.77 -0.79
N VAL A 71 8.94 17.57 -1.26
CA VAL A 71 7.55 17.13 -1.50
C VAL A 71 7.49 15.96 -2.49
N CYS A 72 8.25 16.04 -3.59
CA CYS A 72 8.31 14.96 -4.57
C CYS A 72 8.96 13.66 -4.05
N LEU A 73 9.77 13.74 -2.98
CA LEU A 73 10.43 12.58 -2.35
C LEU A 73 9.62 12.01 -1.18
N ASP A 74 8.82 12.84 -0.50
CA ASP A 74 8.04 12.47 0.69
C ASP A 74 6.81 11.61 0.36
N ASP A 75 6.23 11.76 -0.84
CA ASP A 75 5.05 10.97 -1.29
C ASP A 75 5.30 9.44 -1.30
N GLU A 76 6.56 8.99 -1.28
CA GLU A 76 6.89 7.56 -1.29
C GLU A 76 7.29 6.97 0.07
N ARG A 77 7.58 7.76 1.12
CA ARG A 77 8.42 7.24 2.22
C ARG A 77 7.85 7.08 3.63
N ASP A 78 7.02 7.98 4.18
CA ASP A 78 6.87 7.97 5.66
C ASP A 78 5.48 8.10 6.28
N SER A 79 4.45 8.67 5.64
CA SER A 79 3.15 8.83 6.33
C SER A 79 2.40 7.51 6.58
N GLY A 80 2.60 6.50 5.73
CA GLY A 80 1.85 5.25 5.82
C GLY A 80 2.32 4.28 6.91
N LYS A 81 3.61 4.26 7.28
CA LYS A 81 4.18 3.21 8.16
C LYS A 81 3.76 3.39 9.62
N ASP A 82 3.87 4.61 10.14
CA ASP A 82 3.47 4.93 11.52
C ASP A 82 1.95 4.89 11.69
N GLU A 83 1.18 5.18 10.62
CA GLU A 83 -0.27 5.00 10.63
C GLU A 83 -0.67 3.52 10.58
N LEU A 84 0.04 2.70 9.81
CA LEU A 84 -0.21 1.25 9.72
C LEU A 84 -0.09 0.55 11.07
N GLU A 85 0.85 0.97 11.94
CA GLU A 85 0.98 0.42 13.30
C GLU A 85 -0.12 0.91 14.25
N LYS A 86 -0.68 2.10 14.02
CA LYS A 86 -1.71 2.72 14.87
C LYS A 86 -3.14 2.33 14.47
N GLN A 87 -3.34 1.82 13.26
CA GLN A 87 -4.65 1.39 12.78
C GLN A 87 -5.06 0.03 13.36
N GLN A 88 -6.25 -0.03 13.95
CA GLN A 88 -6.85 -1.29 14.39
C GLN A 88 -7.42 -2.04 13.17
N GLY A 89 -6.80 -3.16 12.77
CA GLY A 89 -7.30 -3.96 11.67
C GLY A 89 -6.28 -4.92 11.06
N VAL A 90 -6.64 -5.50 9.91
CA VAL A 90 -5.73 -6.32 9.10
C VAL A 90 -4.98 -5.42 8.13
N THR A 91 -3.65 -5.45 8.18
CA THR A 91 -2.79 -4.77 7.24
C THR A 91 -2.74 -5.51 5.90
N LEU A 92 -3.23 -4.88 4.84
CA LEU A 92 -3.10 -5.35 3.46
C LEU A 92 -2.16 -4.42 2.69
N ILE A 93 -0.97 -4.93 2.35
CA ILE A 93 0.07 -4.18 1.64
C ILE A 93 0.69 -5.05 0.54
N THR A 94 1.39 -4.41 -0.40
CA THR A 94 2.18 -5.13 -1.41
C THR A 94 3.43 -5.72 -0.79
N LEU A 95 3.99 -6.74 -1.44
CA LEU A 95 5.23 -7.39 -0.98
C LEU A 95 6.41 -6.41 -0.90
N HIS A 96 6.48 -5.46 -1.84
CA HIS A 96 7.50 -4.41 -1.83
C HIS A 96 7.33 -3.45 -0.64
N ALA A 97 6.09 -3.03 -0.36
CA ALA A 97 5.77 -2.15 0.76
C ALA A 97 6.02 -2.80 2.14
N SER A 98 6.08 -4.15 2.20
CA SER A 98 6.39 -4.86 3.45
C SER A 98 7.84 -4.74 3.91
N LYS A 99 8.75 -4.20 3.08
CA LYS A 99 10.18 -4.11 3.39
C LYS A 99 10.40 -3.27 4.65
N GLY A 100 11.07 -3.86 5.64
CA GLY A 100 11.38 -3.22 6.92
C GLY A 100 10.27 -3.32 7.96
N LEU A 101 9.10 -3.87 7.60
CA LEU A 101 8.01 -4.17 8.53
C LEU A 101 8.08 -5.62 8.97
N GLU A 102 7.50 -5.94 10.12
CA GLU A 102 7.38 -7.33 10.61
C GLU A 102 6.07 -7.51 11.34
N PHE A 103 5.46 -8.69 11.17
CA PHE A 103 4.14 -9.00 11.74
C PHE A 103 4.16 -10.37 12.42
N PRO A 104 3.39 -10.56 13.52
CA PRO A 104 3.26 -11.88 14.15
C PRO A 104 2.77 -12.96 13.18
N HIS A 105 1.77 -12.60 12.36
CA HIS A 105 1.16 -13.50 11.38
C HIS A 105 1.13 -12.85 10.00
N VAL A 106 1.67 -13.56 9.00
CA VAL A 106 1.70 -13.10 7.61
C VAL A 106 0.99 -14.09 6.71
N TYR A 107 0.15 -13.57 5.84
CA TYR A 107 -0.48 -14.32 4.75
C TYR A 107 0.07 -13.79 3.43
N LEU A 108 0.68 -14.67 2.63
CA LEU A 108 1.09 -14.37 1.26
C LEU A 108 0.15 -15.10 0.29
N PRO A 109 -0.94 -14.44 -0.15
CA PRO A 109 -1.85 -15.01 -1.12
C PRO A 109 -1.34 -14.88 -2.54
N GLY A 110 -1.76 -15.82 -3.40
CA GLY A 110 -1.49 -15.77 -4.84
C GLY A 110 -0.06 -16.09 -5.22
N LEU A 111 0.59 -17.00 -4.49
CA LEU A 111 1.93 -17.49 -4.80
C LEU A 111 1.87 -18.47 -5.99
N GLU A 112 1.72 -17.91 -7.18
CA GLU A 112 1.38 -18.59 -8.43
C GLU A 112 2.36 -18.24 -9.55
N GLU A 113 2.54 -19.16 -10.50
CA GLU A 113 3.30 -18.91 -11.72
C GLU A 113 2.69 -17.76 -12.54
N GLY A 114 3.54 -16.82 -12.94
CA GLY A 114 3.13 -15.60 -13.64
C GLY A 114 2.68 -14.46 -12.73
N ILE A 115 2.52 -14.69 -11.41
CA ILE A 115 2.29 -13.66 -10.39
C ILE A 115 3.56 -13.47 -9.56
N LEU A 116 4.05 -14.55 -8.95
CA LEU A 116 5.31 -14.59 -8.20
C LEU A 116 5.91 -16.00 -8.34
N PRO A 117 6.86 -16.23 -9.27
CA PRO A 117 7.55 -15.21 -10.07
C PRO A 117 6.64 -14.54 -11.09
N HIS A 118 6.81 -13.22 -11.26
CA HIS A 118 6.07 -12.46 -12.26
C HIS A 118 6.44 -12.91 -13.68
N LYS A 119 5.45 -12.96 -14.59
CA LYS A 119 5.62 -13.48 -15.96
C LYS A 119 6.79 -12.82 -16.71
N ARG A 120 6.91 -11.50 -16.57
CA ARG A 120 8.00 -10.73 -17.17
C ARG A 120 9.37 -11.17 -16.67
N SER A 121 9.50 -11.44 -15.38
CA SER A 121 10.75 -11.87 -14.76
C SER A 121 11.15 -13.30 -15.19
N ILE A 122 10.17 -14.14 -15.53
CA ILE A 122 10.41 -15.44 -16.17
C ILE A 122 10.97 -15.23 -17.59
N GLU A 123 10.34 -14.37 -18.39
CA GLU A 123 10.73 -14.10 -19.78
C GLU A 123 12.09 -13.41 -19.90
N GLU A 124 12.38 -12.47 -19.01
CA GLU A 124 13.63 -11.71 -18.96
C GLU A 124 14.76 -12.45 -18.22
N GLY A 125 14.47 -13.60 -17.59
CA GLY A 125 15.47 -14.39 -16.85
C GLY A 125 15.90 -13.77 -15.51
N THR A 126 15.11 -12.84 -14.95
CA THR A 126 15.39 -12.13 -13.69
C THR A 126 14.77 -12.81 -12.47
N LEU A 127 14.51 -14.12 -12.55
CA LEU A 127 14.02 -14.95 -11.43
C LEU A 127 14.76 -14.79 -10.09
N PRO A 128 16.10 -14.58 -10.04
CA PRO A 128 16.77 -14.34 -8.77
C PRO A 128 16.21 -13.14 -7.99
N GLU A 129 15.71 -12.11 -8.66
CA GLU A 129 15.16 -10.93 -8.02
C GLU A 129 13.77 -11.19 -7.43
N GLU A 130 12.92 -11.92 -8.15
CA GLU A 130 11.63 -12.42 -7.64
C GLU A 130 11.82 -13.37 -6.44
N ARG A 131 12.87 -14.20 -6.47
CA ARG A 131 13.21 -15.09 -5.34
C ARG A 131 13.60 -14.27 -4.11
N ARG A 132 14.39 -13.20 -4.29
CA ARG A 132 14.72 -12.26 -3.19
C ARG A 132 13.46 -11.58 -2.66
N LEU A 133 12.53 -11.21 -3.54
CA LEU A 133 11.26 -10.63 -3.16
C LEU A 133 10.43 -11.59 -2.29
N LEU A 134 10.34 -12.87 -2.66
CA LEU A 134 9.70 -13.90 -1.83
C LEU A 134 10.42 -14.07 -0.48
N TYR A 135 11.75 -14.11 -0.47
CA TYR A 135 12.54 -14.19 0.76
C TYR A 135 12.25 -13.02 1.72
N VAL A 136 12.15 -11.79 1.20
CA VAL A 136 11.73 -10.63 1.99
C VAL A 136 10.36 -10.90 2.61
N GLY A 137 9.39 -11.36 1.81
CA GLY A 137 8.05 -11.75 2.28
C GLY A 137 8.05 -12.78 3.41
N ILE A 138 8.81 -13.86 3.25
CA ILE A 138 8.94 -14.94 4.23
C ILE A 138 9.47 -14.38 5.55
N THR A 139 10.50 -13.54 5.49
CA THR A 139 11.15 -12.96 6.69
C THR A 139 10.35 -11.85 7.36
N ARG A 140 9.18 -11.44 6.83
CA ARG A 140 8.30 -10.50 7.54
C ARG A 140 7.50 -11.18 8.65
N ALA A 141 7.39 -12.51 8.63
CA ALA A 141 6.64 -13.27 9.61
C ALA A 141 7.48 -13.58 10.85
N ARG A 142 6.98 -13.22 12.05
CA ARG A 142 7.65 -13.55 13.32
C ARG A 142 7.23 -14.89 13.90
N GLU A 143 5.94 -15.23 13.81
CA GLU A 143 5.41 -16.47 14.42
C GLU A 143 4.85 -17.43 13.38
N ARG A 144 4.02 -16.93 12.46
CA ARG A 144 3.35 -17.80 11.48
C ARG A 144 3.32 -17.18 10.09
N LEU A 145 3.77 -17.96 9.12
CA LEU A 145 3.65 -17.67 7.71
C LEU A 145 2.66 -18.63 7.05
N THR A 146 1.71 -18.10 6.30
CA THR A 146 0.78 -18.90 5.48
C THR A 146 0.90 -18.50 4.02
N LEU A 147 1.31 -19.44 3.17
CA LEU A 147 1.43 -19.26 1.73
C LEU A 147 0.21 -19.90 1.06
N THR A 148 -0.45 -19.19 0.13
CA THR A 148 -1.60 -19.75 -0.59
C THR A 148 -1.53 -19.50 -2.09
N TRP A 149 -2.13 -20.41 -2.85
CA TRP A 149 -2.30 -20.35 -4.30
C TRP A 149 -3.65 -20.96 -4.66
N CYS A 150 -4.20 -20.60 -5.82
CA CYS A 150 -5.47 -21.14 -6.30
C CYS A 150 -5.28 -21.99 -7.56
N ALA A 151 -6.19 -22.94 -7.78
CA ALA A 151 -6.20 -23.78 -8.99
C ALA A 151 -6.72 -23.03 -10.23
N ALA A 152 -7.52 -21.98 -10.02
CA ALA A 152 -8.02 -21.12 -11.09
C ALA A 152 -8.27 -19.71 -10.55
N ARG A 153 -7.89 -18.71 -11.34
CA ARG A 153 -7.98 -17.29 -11.02
C ARG A 153 -8.80 -16.55 -12.08
N THR A 154 -9.71 -15.69 -11.64
CA THR A 154 -10.43 -14.79 -12.54
C THR A 154 -9.60 -13.54 -12.79
N LYS A 155 -9.28 -13.24 -14.05
CA LYS A 155 -8.55 -12.04 -14.46
C LYS A 155 -9.26 -11.42 -15.65
N TRP A 156 -9.62 -10.13 -15.54
CA TRP A 156 -10.35 -9.39 -16.58
C TRP A 156 -11.67 -10.07 -17.04
N GLY A 157 -12.35 -10.75 -16.12
CA GLY A 157 -13.61 -11.47 -16.40
C GLY A 157 -13.42 -12.93 -16.83
N ASP A 158 -12.22 -13.32 -17.27
CA ASP A 158 -11.93 -14.70 -17.68
C ASP A 158 -11.37 -15.53 -16.53
N ARG A 159 -11.89 -16.75 -16.38
CA ARG A 159 -11.38 -17.72 -15.40
C ARG A 159 -10.28 -18.56 -16.03
N LEU A 160 -9.04 -18.28 -15.63
CA LEU A 160 -7.85 -18.96 -16.13
C LEU A 160 -7.36 -20.01 -15.14
N PRO A 161 -6.88 -21.18 -15.60
CA PRO A 161 -6.19 -22.13 -14.74
C PRO A 161 -4.92 -21.47 -14.20
N SER A 162 -4.60 -21.76 -12.95
CA SER A 162 -3.39 -21.24 -12.30
C SER A 162 -2.56 -22.38 -11.72
N GLN A 163 -1.25 -22.19 -11.71
CA GLN A 163 -0.27 -23.12 -11.17
C GLN A 163 0.49 -22.47 -10.02
N GLY A 164 0.92 -23.29 -9.07
CA GLY A 164 1.59 -22.82 -7.88
C GLY A 164 3.00 -22.43 -8.25
N SER A 165 3.49 -21.37 -7.63
CA SER A 165 4.84 -20.87 -7.85
C SER A 165 5.87 -21.99 -7.76
N SER A 166 6.81 -22.03 -8.71
CA SER A 166 7.99 -22.88 -8.67
C SER A 166 8.77 -22.72 -7.35
N PHE A 167 8.77 -21.52 -6.75
CA PHE A 167 9.42 -21.26 -5.46
C PHE A 167 8.84 -22.09 -4.31
N LEU A 168 7.59 -22.55 -4.37
CA LEU A 168 7.02 -23.44 -3.36
C LEU A 168 7.75 -24.79 -3.28
N ARG A 169 8.42 -25.20 -4.36
CA ARG A 169 9.22 -26.43 -4.41
C ARG A 169 10.62 -26.25 -3.84
N GLU A 170 11.08 -25.00 -3.71
CA GLU A 170 12.38 -24.65 -3.14
C GLU A 170 12.35 -24.65 -1.59
N LEU A 171 11.16 -24.63 -0.99
CA LEU A 171 10.99 -24.67 0.47
C LEU A 171 11.27 -26.06 1.04
N ASP A 172 11.96 -26.11 2.19
CA ASP A 172 12.24 -27.35 2.91
C ASP A 172 10.93 -28.06 3.31
N PRO A 173 10.67 -29.28 2.82
CA PRO A 173 9.47 -30.04 3.17
C PRO A 173 9.33 -30.30 4.68
N GLN A 174 10.42 -30.35 5.45
CA GLN A 174 10.37 -30.56 6.89
C GLN A 174 9.82 -29.35 7.65
N CYS A 175 9.95 -28.16 7.08
CA CYS A 175 9.49 -26.90 7.66
C CYS A 175 8.10 -26.48 7.16
N VAL A 176 7.50 -27.23 6.22
CA VAL A 176 6.26 -26.84 5.54
C VAL A 176 5.15 -27.84 5.83
N GLN A 177 4.11 -27.39 6.53
CA GLN A 177 2.85 -28.11 6.60
C GLN A 177 2.01 -27.79 5.34
N ARG A 178 1.75 -28.81 4.51
CA ARG A 178 0.85 -28.68 3.35
C ARG A 178 -0.56 -29.12 3.74
N THR A 179 -1.55 -28.35 3.33
CA THR A 179 -2.96 -28.67 3.54
C THR A 179 -3.75 -28.26 2.31
N THR A 180 -4.73 -29.09 1.91
CA THR A 180 -5.60 -28.77 0.79
C THR A 180 -6.84 -27.99 1.24
N TRP A 181 -7.47 -27.25 0.33
CA TRP A 181 -8.73 -26.56 0.64
C TRP A 181 -9.81 -27.52 1.17
N ASN A 182 -9.90 -28.73 0.61
CA ASN A 182 -10.85 -29.74 1.06
C ASN A 182 -10.57 -30.19 2.49
N GLU A 183 -9.31 -30.40 2.86
CA GLU A 183 -8.92 -30.73 4.24
C GLU A 183 -9.26 -29.60 5.21
N ILE A 184 -8.97 -28.34 4.85
CA ILE A 184 -9.31 -27.19 5.70
C ILE A 184 -10.81 -27.09 5.90
N ARG A 185 -11.58 -27.19 4.81
CA ARG A 185 -13.04 -27.04 4.83
C ARG A 185 -13.74 -28.18 5.58
N ASN A 186 -13.24 -29.39 5.44
CA ASN A 186 -13.85 -30.59 6.03
C ASN A 186 -13.26 -30.95 7.40
N ARG A 187 -12.30 -30.16 7.91
CA ARG A 187 -11.72 -30.38 9.24
C ARG A 187 -12.82 -30.24 10.29
N PRO A 188 -13.11 -31.29 11.09
CA PRO A 188 -14.10 -31.18 12.14
C PRO A 188 -13.58 -30.17 13.18
N VAL A 189 -14.34 -29.10 13.38
CA VAL A 189 -14.07 -28.14 14.45
C VAL A 189 -14.73 -28.67 15.71
N SER A 190 -13.98 -28.82 16.80
CA SER A 190 -14.58 -29.26 18.07
C SER A 190 -15.54 -28.18 18.60
N LEU A 191 -16.56 -28.59 19.34
CA LEU A 191 -17.51 -27.65 19.94
C LEU A 191 -16.82 -26.65 20.87
N ASP A 192 -15.74 -27.06 21.54
CA ASP A 192 -14.95 -26.20 22.43
C ASP A 192 -14.11 -25.19 21.66
N GLU A 193 -13.50 -25.60 20.54
CA GLU A 193 -12.76 -24.69 19.65
C GLU A 193 -13.71 -23.67 19.01
N ALA A 194 -14.91 -24.10 18.60
CA ALA A 194 -15.94 -23.22 18.08
C ALA A 194 -16.40 -22.19 19.14
N LYS A 195 -16.75 -22.66 20.35
CA LYS A 195 -17.15 -21.77 21.46
C LYS A 195 -16.05 -20.77 21.82
N SER A 196 -14.79 -21.21 21.88
CA SER A 196 -13.64 -20.34 22.14
C SER A 196 -13.48 -19.26 21.07
N ARG A 197 -13.54 -19.63 19.79
CA ARG A 197 -13.49 -18.67 18.66
C ARG A 197 -14.61 -17.63 18.72
N PHE A 198 -15.85 -18.08 18.94
CA PHE A 198 -16.99 -17.17 19.05
C PHE A 198 -16.95 -16.28 20.30
N SER A 199 -16.34 -16.76 21.39
CA SER A 199 -16.09 -15.95 22.59
C SER A 199 -15.07 -14.85 22.29
N ALA A 200 -13.95 -15.19 21.64
CA ALA A 200 -12.94 -14.22 21.23
C ALA A 200 -13.51 -13.16 20.27
N MET A 201 -14.32 -13.58 19.28
CA MET A 201 -15.01 -12.67 18.36
C MET A 201 -15.96 -11.72 19.10
N ARG A 202 -16.73 -12.20 20.08
CA ARG A 202 -17.61 -11.36 20.90
C ARG A 202 -16.84 -10.35 21.74
N GLN A 203 -15.70 -10.74 22.29
CA GLN A 203 -14.82 -9.85 23.06
C GLN A 203 -14.23 -8.74 22.18
N MET A 204 -13.85 -9.07 20.94
CA MET A 204 -13.34 -8.08 19.97
C MET A 204 -14.41 -7.09 19.50
N LEU A 205 -15.68 -7.49 19.48
CA LEU A 205 -16.81 -6.64 19.08
C LEU A 205 -17.37 -5.78 20.23
N GLY A 206 -16.68 -5.72 21.37
CA GLY A 206 -17.03 -4.85 22.48
C GLY A 206 -18.22 -5.33 23.31
N GLY A 207 -18.27 -6.63 23.60
CA GLY A 207 -19.12 -7.16 24.68
C GLY A 207 -18.81 -6.48 26.03
#